data_AF-A0A6L2Q0E1-F1
#
_entry.id   AF-A0A6L2Q0E1-F1
#
_cell.length_a   1.000
_cell.length_b   1.000
_cell.length_c   1.000
_cell.angle_alpha   90.00
_cell.angle_beta   90.00
_cell.angle_gamma   90.00
#
_symmetry.space_group_name_H-M   'P 1'
#
loop_
_entity.id
_entity.type
_entity.pdbx_description
1 polymer ?
#
loop_
_entity_poly.entity_id
_entity_poly.type
_entity_poly.pdbx_seq_one_letter_code
_entity_poly.pdbx_strand_id
1 'polypeptide(L)'
;GIASAFTGCLAFAYPGLYATLVCVACSQLEKLRATLLDIRKTNITWPSCRVERDQHEGGGQTQATEEQFRHMQKQLNSCILHHQEIKRYIEVLEETMNLPLCGLLLLFLSIMCFDAFSAVTSWGDHTDIAQALMVYVVMAGSVYIYCWLGNELSEQ
;
A
#
# COMPACT_ATOMS: atom_id res chain seq x y z
N GLY A 1 4.06 -33.31 -7.43
CA GLY A 1 2.59 -33.32 -7.50
C GLY A 1 1.99 -32.42 -6.43
N ILE A 2 1.66 -32.96 -5.26
CA ILE A 2 0.98 -32.22 -4.18
C ILE A 2 1.93 -31.21 -3.51
N ALA A 3 3.16 -31.61 -3.18
CA ALA A 3 4.16 -30.71 -2.57
C ALA A 3 4.48 -29.50 -3.47
N SER A 4 4.69 -29.74 -4.77
CA SER A 4 4.94 -28.67 -5.76
C SER A 4 3.75 -27.72 -5.94
N ALA A 5 2.51 -28.23 -5.88
CA ALA A 5 1.31 -27.40 -5.95
C ALA A 5 1.12 -26.56 -4.68
N PHE A 6 1.41 -27.12 -3.50
CA PHE A 6 1.42 -26.39 -2.23
C PHE A 6 2.49 -25.29 -2.22
N THR A 7 3.71 -25.59 -2.68
CA THR A 7 4.79 -24.59 -2.79
C THR A 7 4.42 -23.47 -3.75
N GLY A 8 3.86 -23.78 -4.92
CA GLY A 8 3.37 -22.79 -5.87
C GLY A 8 2.24 -21.93 -5.29
N CYS A 9 1.25 -22.54 -4.64
CA CYS A 9 0.16 -21.80 -4.00
C CYS A 9 0.68 -20.86 -2.92
N LEU A 10 1.58 -21.31 -2.05
CA LEU A 10 2.15 -20.45 -1.01
C LEU A 10 2.99 -19.31 -1.62
N ALA A 11 3.75 -19.60 -2.68
CA ALA A 11 4.58 -18.64 -3.38
C ALA A 11 3.80 -17.51 -4.08
N PHE A 12 2.56 -17.77 -4.54
CA PHE A 12 1.72 -16.75 -5.19
C PHE A 12 0.64 -16.17 -4.28
N ALA A 13 0.04 -16.98 -3.40
CA ALA A 13 -1.04 -16.54 -2.52
C ALA A 13 -0.53 -15.64 -1.40
N TYR A 14 0.65 -15.96 -0.82
CA TYR A 14 1.21 -15.15 0.25
C TYR A 14 1.53 -13.72 -0.21
N PRO A 15 2.19 -13.52 -1.36
CA PRO A 15 2.44 -12.16 -1.83
C PRO A 15 1.20 -11.47 -2.41
N GLY A 16 0.26 -12.23 -2.98
CA GLY A 16 -1.05 -11.68 -3.36
C GLY A 16 -1.83 -11.15 -2.16
N LEU A 17 -1.77 -11.86 -1.02
CA LEU A 17 -2.35 -11.40 0.24
C LEU A 17 -1.63 -10.14 0.75
N TYR A 18 -0.29 -10.13 0.74
CA TYR A 18 0.51 -8.96 1.10
C TYR A 18 0.14 -7.72 0.27
N ALA A 19 0.13 -7.86 -1.06
CA ALA A 19 -0.26 -6.79 -1.97
C ALA A 19 -1.68 -6.29 -1.70
N THR A 20 -2.63 -7.18 -1.42
CA THR A 20 -4.01 -6.80 -1.09
C THR A 20 -4.09 -5.98 0.20
N LEU A 21 -3.39 -6.41 1.25
CA LEU A 21 -3.36 -5.69 2.54
C LEU A 21 -2.76 -4.29 2.37
N VAL A 22 -1.68 -4.18 1.60
CA VAL A 22 -1.04 -2.91 1.25
C VAL A 22 -1.99 -2.02 0.47
N CYS A 23 -2.62 -2.53 -0.60
CA CYS A 23 -3.59 -1.76 -1.39
C CYS A 23 -4.76 -1.27 -0.55
N VAL A 24 -5.27 -2.09 0.38
CA VAL A 24 -6.32 -1.69 1.32
C VAL A 24 -5.81 -0.55 2.22
N ALA A 25 -4.62 -0.67 2.80
CA ALA A 25 -4.04 0.38 3.65
C ALA A 25 -3.84 1.70 2.88
N CYS A 26 -3.28 1.65 1.65
CA CYS A 26 -3.10 2.81 0.79
C CYS A 26 -4.44 3.46 0.42
N SER A 27 -5.45 2.65 0.05
CA SER A 27 -6.80 3.15 -0.27
C SER A 27 -7.44 3.89 0.91
N GLN A 28 -7.24 3.38 2.13
CA GLN A 28 -7.73 4.01 3.35
C GLN A 28 -7.00 5.33 3.63
N LEU A 29 -5.70 5.40 3.34
CA LEU A 29 -4.88 6.60 3.47
C LEU A 29 -5.27 7.69 2.44
N GLU A 30 -5.55 7.31 1.20
CA GLU A 30 -6.03 8.25 0.17
C GLU A 30 -7.40 8.86 0.53
N LYS A 31 -8.34 8.02 0.99
CA LYS A 31 -9.65 8.50 1.48
C LYS A 31 -9.51 9.48 2.64
N LEU A 32 -8.57 9.21 3.55
CA LEU A 32 -8.27 10.09 4.67
C LEU A 32 -7.70 11.43 4.19
N ARG A 33 -6.76 11.40 3.25
CA ARG A 33 -6.17 12.61 2.62
C ARG A 33 -7.23 13.46 1.92
N ALA A 34 -8.16 12.83 1.21
CA ALA A 34 -9.28 13.52 0.57
C ALA A 34 -10.17 14.24 1.61
N THR A 35 -10.50 13.55 2.71
CA THR A 35 -11.32 14.10 3.80
C THR A 35 -10.61 15.27 4.49
N LEU A 36 -9.29 15.18 4.72
CA LEU A 36 -8.50 16.29 5.27
C LEU A 36 -8.49 17.52 4.38
N LEU A 37 -8.33 17.33 3.07
CA LEU A 37 -8.35 18.43 2.10
C LEU A 37 -9.72 19.10 2.03
N ASP A 38 -10.80 18.32 2.15
CA ASP A 38 -12.16 18.83 2.22
C ASP A 38 -12.42 19.66 3.50
N ILE A 39 -12.03 19.13 4.67
CA ILE A 39 -12.10 19.85 5.94
C ILE A 39 -11.27 21.14 5.88
N ARG A 40 -10.06 21.08 5.29
CA ARG A 40 -9.19 22.26 5.13
C ARG A 40 -9.82 23.32 4.21
N LYS A 41 -10.42 22.92 3.09
CA LYS A 41 -11.13 23.85 2.20
C LYS A 41 -12.31 24.48 2.92
N THR A 42 -13.13 23.68 3.59
CA THR A 42 -14.26 24.16 4.39
C THR A 42 -13.81 25.15 5.46
N ASN A 43 -12.65 24.91 6.09
CA ASN A 43 -12.02 25.82 7.05
C ASN A 43 -11.58 27.14 6.42
N ILE A 44 -11.08 27.17 5.19
CA ILE A 44 -10.63 28.41 4.54
C ILE A 44 -11.82 29.20 3.96
N THR A 45 -12.84 28.51 3.43
CA THR A 45 -14.01 29.14 2.81
C THR A 45 -14.98 29.73 3.84
N TRP A 46 -15.18 29.07 4.98
CA TRP A 46 -16.12 29.52 6.02
C TRP A 46 -15.78 30.91 6.64
N PRO A 47 -14.51 31.22 7.00
CA PRO A 47 -14.10 32.55 7.43
C PRO A 47 -14.30 33.60 6.35
N SER A 48 -13.99 33.29 5.08
CA SER A 48 -14.04 34.26 3.98
C SER A 48 -15.47 34.70 3.67
N CYS A 49 -16.43 33.77 3.61
CA CYS A 49 -17.86 34.08 3.39
C CYS A 49 -18.56 34.68 4.63
N ARG A 50 -17.97 34.55 5.82
CA ARG A 50 -18.49 35.15 7.06
C ARG A 50 -18.02 36.59 7.23
N VAL A 51 -16.75 36.89 6.93
CA VAL A 51 -16.21 38.25 6.94
C VAL A 51 -16.96 39.18 5.97
N GLU A 52 -17.47 38.66 4.85
CA GLU A 52 -18.32 39.44 3.93
C GLU A 52 -19.74 39.69 4.46
N ARG A 53 -20.26 38.89 5.40
CA ARG A 53 -21.62 39.03 5.96
C ARG A 53 -21.68 39.81 7.27
N ASP A 54 -20.56 39.90 7.99
CA ASP A 54 -20.51 40.50 9.33
C ASP A 54 -20.43 42.04 9.32
N GLN A 55 -20.51 42.69 8.16
CA GLN A 55 -20.70 44.15 8.13
C GLN A 55 -22.10 44.61 8.56
N HIS A 56 -23.07 43.71 8.86
CA HIS A 56 -24.45 44.15 9.07
C HIS A 56 -25.25 43.66 10.31
N GLU A 57 -24.82 42.69 11.13
CA GLU A 57 -25.62 42.31 12.33
C GLU A 57 -24.78 41.95 13.57
N GLY A 58 -24.97 42.73 14.65
CA GLY A 58 -24.30 42.55 15.93
C GLY A 58 -25.04 41.61 16.89
N GLY A 59 -24.28 40.80 17.63
CA GLY A 59 -24.63 40.35 18.98
C GLY A 59 -24.82 38.85 19.23
N GLY A 60 -25.17 38.04 18.21
CA GLY A 60 -25.50 36.61 18.41
C GLY A 60 -24.47 35.57 17.90
N GLN A 61 -23.46 36.00 17.14
CA GLN A 61 -22.66 35.08 16.31
C GLN A 61 -21.47 34.41 17.01
N THR A 62 -21.00 34.91 18.16
CA THR A 62 -19.75 34.41 18.77
C THR A 62 -19.85 32.95 19.22
N GLN A 63 -21.00 32.52 19.77
CA GLN A 63 -21.21 31.16 20.28
C GLN A 63 -21.33 30.10 19.17
N ALA A 64 -22.12 30.35 18.13
CA ALA A 64 -22.32 29.40 17.02
C ALA A 64 -21.02 29.15 16.22
N THR A 65 -20.13 30.14 16.17
CA THR A 65 -18.82 30.05 15.52
C THR A 65 -17.85 29.17 16.31
N GLU A 66 -17.88 29.29 17.64
CA GLU A 66 -17.02 28.53 18.54
C GLU A 66 -17.38 27.04 18.56
N GLU A 67 -18.68 26.71 18.51
CA GLU A 67 -19.15 25.32 18.43
C GLU A 67 -18.77 24.65 17.09
N GLN A 68 -18.88 25.37 15.96
CA GLN A 68 -18.43 24.87 14.66
C GLN A 68 -16.92 24.66 14.60
N PHE A 69 -16.13 25.57 15.15
CA PHE A 69 -14.68 25.42 15.23
C PHE A 69 -14.28 24.21 16.09
N ARG A 70 -14.95 24.01 17.23
CA ARG A 70 -14.75 22.85 18.12
C ARG A 70 -15.09 21.53 17.41
N HIS A 71 -16.17 21.51 16.62
CA HIS A 71 -16.58 20.34 15.84
C HIS A 71 -15.53 19.99 14.78
N MET A 72 -15.05 20.97 14.01
CA MET A 72 -14.00 20.77 13.01
C MET A 72 -12.68 20.33 13.63
N GLN A 73 -12.27 20.89 14.77
CA GLN A 73 -11.07 20.46 15.48
C GLN A 73 -11.18 19.01 15.98
N LYS A 74 -12.37 18.59 16.44
CA LYS A 74 -12.63 17.18 16.79
C LYS A 74 -12.53 16.26 15.57
N GLN A 75 -13.08 16.65 14.42
CA GLN A 75 -12.96 15.88 13.18
C GLN A 75 -11.51 15.75 12.73
N LEU A 76 -10.75 16.85 12.78
CA LEU A 76 -9.32 16.86 12.45
C LEU A 76 -8.53 15.95 13.39
N ASN A 77 -8.79 16.02 14.70
CA ASN A 77 -8.10 15.17 15.68
C ASN A 77 -8.41 13.68 15.45
N SER A 78 -9.67 13.33 15.20
CA SER A 78 -10.06 11.96 14.86
C SER A 78 -9.38 11.47 13.58
N CYS A 79 -9.24 12.36 12.59
CA CYS A 79 -8.56 12.06 11.34
C CYS A 79 -7.06 11.83 11.52
N ILE A 80 -6.39 12.64 12.34
CA ILE A 80 -4.96 12.47 12.67
C ILE A 80 -4.74 11.16 13.43
N LEU A 81 -5.62 10.83 14.37
CA LEU A 81 -5.59 9.55 15.11
C LEU A 81 -5.69 8.35 14.15
N HIS A 82 -6.64 8.37 13.22
CA HIS A 82 -6.74 7.32 12.19
C HIS A 82 -5.52 7.26 11.27
N HIS A 83 -4.91 8.41 10.93
CA HIS A 83 -3.68 8.42 10.14
C HIS A 83 -2.52 7.72 10.86
N GLN A 84 -2.35 8.02 12.14
CA GLN A 84 -1.33 7.41 12.98
C GLN A 84 -1.54 5.90 13.11
N GLU A 85 -2.80 5.47 13.24
CA GLU A 85 -3.14 4.05 13.31
C GLU A 85 -2.82 3.31 12.01
N ILE A 86 -3.10 3.91 10.85
CA ILE A 86 -2.75 3.33 9.53
C ILE A 86 -1.24 3.25 9.35
N LYS A 87 -0.48 4.30 9.69
CA LYS A 87 0.99 4.25 9.62
C LYS A 87 1.56 3.15 10.50
N ARG A 88 1.06 3.02 11.74
CA ARG A 88 1.47 1.94 12.65
C ARG A 88 1.10 0.56 12.10
N TYR A 89 -0.06 0.43 11.44
CA TYR A 89 -0.45 -0.82 10.80
C TYR A 89 0.50 -1.21 9.66
N ILE A 90 0.86 -0.26 8.79
CA ILE A 90 1.79 -0.49 7.68
C ILE A 90 3.18 -0.86 8.22
N GLU A 91 3.68 -0.15 9.23
CA GLU A 91 4.99 -0.44 9.86
C GLU A 91 5.04 -1.86 10.44
N VAL A 92 4.01 -2.27 11.19
CA VAL A 92 3.93 -3.64 11.74
C VAL A 92 3.78 -4.68 10.64
N LEU A 93 3.00 -4.37 9.58
CA LEU A 93 2.85 -5.24 8.43
C LEU A 93 4.19 -5.45 7.71
N GLU A 94 4.94 -4.36 7.50
CA GLU A 94 6.26 -4.39 6.87
C GLU A 94 7.25 -5.18 7.72
N GLU A 95 7.38 -4.90 9.02
CA GLU A 95 8.30 -5.65 9.90
C GLU A 95 7.97 -7.15 9.93
N THR A 96 6.68 -7.50 9.99
CA THR A 96 6.24 -8.89 10.02
C THR A 96 6.49 -9.61 8.69
N MET A 97 6.28 -8.91 7.57
CA MET A 97 6.31 -9.50 6.23
C MET A 97 7.70 -9.42 5.59
N ASN A 98 8.59 -8.53 6.03
CA ASN A 98 9.93 -8.31 5.47
C ASN A 98 10.81 -9.56 5.56
N LEU A 99 10.88 -10.19 6.75
CA LEU A 99 11.68 -11.40 6.94
C LEU A 99 11.24 -12.57 6.04
N PRO A 100 9.94 -12.95 6.00
CA PRO A 100 9.47 -13.97 5.07
C PRO A 100 9.55 -13.56 3.58
N LEU A 101 9.36 -12.28 3.23
CA LEU A 101 9.59 -11.81 1.84
C LEU A 101 11.05 -11.99 1.43
N CYS A 102 11.99 -11.62 2.30
CA CYS A 102 13.41 -11.77 2.06
C CYS A 102 13.78 -13.25 1.86
N GLY A 103 13.28 -14.13 2.73
CA GLY A 103 13.46 -15.58 2.57
C GLY A 103 12.89 -16.11 1.25
N LEU A 104 11.69 -15.66 0.87
CA LEU A 104 11.03 -16.05 -0.37
C LEU A 104 11.78 -15.53 -1.62
N LEU A 105 12.32 -14.30 -1.57
CA LEU A 105 13.12 -13.71 -2.63
C LEU A 105 14.41 -14.51 -2.87
N LEU A 106 15.14 -14.84 -1.79
CA LEU A 106 16.35 -15.65 -1.89
C LEU A 106 16.05 -17.05 -2.44
N LEU A 107 14.94 -17.65 -2.02
CA LEU A 107 14.47 -18.92 -2.55
C LEU A 107 14.15 -18.83 -4.04
N PHE A 108 13.44 -17.81 -4.51
CA PHE A 108 13.20 -17.59 -5.93
C PHE A 108 14.49 -17.38 -6.73
N LEU A 109 15.44 -16.59 -6.22
CA LEU A 109 16.73 -16.39 -6.88
C LEU A 109 17.51 -17.71 -7.02
N SER A 110 17.49 -18.56 -5.99
CA SER A 110 18.12 -19.88 -6.07
C SER A 110 17.47 -20.79 -7.11
N ILE A 111 16.13 -20.84 -7.17
CA ILE A 111 15.38 -21.60 -8.17
C ILE A 111 15.74 -21.11 -9.58
N MET A 112 15.76 -19.79 -9.78
CA MET A 112 16.12 -19.16 -11.04
C MET A 112 17.54 -19.55 -11.48
N CYS A 113 18.49 -19.63 -10.55
CA CYS A 113 19.85 -20.10 -10.85
C CYS A 113 19.86 -21.58 -11.28
N PHE A 114 19.08 -22.44 -10.62
CA PHE A 114 18.95 -23.85 -11.01
C PHE A 114 18.25 -24.03 -12.36
N ASP A 115 17.21 -23.24 -12.65
CA ASP A 115 16.51 -23.25 -13.93
C ASP A 115 17.43 -22.80 -15.07
N ALA A 116 18.20 -21.72 -14.86
CA ALA A 116 19.20 -21.27 -15.82
C ALA A 116 20.28 -22.33 -16.06
N PHE A 117 20.79 -22.96 -15.01
CA PHE A 117 21.77 -24.04 -15.12
C PHE A 117 21.20 -25.27 -15.86
N SER A 118 19.94 -25.62 -15.58
CA SER A 118 19.24 -26.72 -16.24
C SER A 118 18.98 -26.43 -17.72
N ALA A 119 18.61 -25.19 -18.06
CA ALA A 119 18.44 -24.76 -19.44
C ALA A 119 19.77 -24.82 -20.23
N VAL A 120 20.89 -24.47 -19.60
CA VAL A 120 22.22 -24.54 -20.21
C VAL A 120 22.70 -25.99 -20.36
N THR A 121 22.41 -26.86 -19.41
CA THR A 121 22.86 -28.27 -19.44
C THR A 121 21.96 -29.18 -20.30
N SER A 122 20.66 -28.87 -20.43
CA SER A 122 19.69 -29.58 -21.28
C SER A 122 19.78 -29.17 -22.77
N TRP A 123 20.97 -28.75 -23.22
CA TRP A 123 21.16 -28.24 -24.58
C TRP A 123 21.00 -29.39 -25.58
N GLY A 124 19.82 -29.51 -26.18
CA GLY A 124 19.52 -30.60 -27.12
C GLY A 124 18.04 -30.77 -27.42
N ASP A 125 17.15 -30.41 -26.48
CA ASP A 125 15.70 -30.45 -26.71
C ASP A 125 15.09 -29.03 -26.71
N HIS A 126 14.56 -28.62 -27.86
CA HIS A 126 14.05 -27.25 -28.06
C HIS A 126 12.78 -26.97 -27.26
N THR A 127 11.93 -27.97 -27.03
CA THR A 127 10.68 -27.80 -26.27
C THR A 127 10.95 -27.61 -24.78
N ASP A 128 11.90 -28.35 -24.22
CA ASP A 128 12.26 -28.27 -22.81
C ASP A 128 12.98 -26.95 -22.48
N ILE A 129 13.87 -26.49 -23.36
CA ILE A 129 14.55 -25.19 -23.20
C ILE A 129 13.54 -24.04 -23.28
N ALA A 130 12.61 -24.08 -24.25
CA ALA A 130 11.60 -23.04 -24.39
C ALA A 130 10.67 -22.96 -23.16
N GLN A 131 10.29 -24.12 -22.61
CA GLN A 131 9.49 -24.18 -21.38
C GLN A 131 10.26 -23.64 -20.17
N ALA A 132 11.53 -24.04 -19.98
CA ALA A 132 12.37 -23.54 -18.91
C ALA A 132 12.56 -22.02 -18.99
N LEU A 133 12.79 -21.48 -20.19
CA LEU A 133 12.87 -20.04 -20.43
C LEU A 133 11.56 -19.30 -20.12
N MET A 134 10.41 -19.87 -20.49
CA MET A 134 9.10 -19.28 -20.16
C MET A 134 8.92 -19.18 -18.65
N VAL A 135 9.20 -20.26 -17.91
CA VAL A 135 9.12 -20.27 -16.44
C VAL A 135 10.07 -19.25 -15.84
N TYR A 136 11.32 -19.20 -16.33
CA TYR A 136 12.31 -18.22 -15.89
C TYR A 136 11.82 -16.77 -16.05
N VAL A 137 11.26 -16.41 -17.22
CA VAL A 137 10.73 -15.05 -17.46
C VAL A 137 9.56 -14.72 -16.54
N VAL A 138 8.63 -15.66 -16.31
CA VAL A 138 7.48 -15.45 -15.41
C VAL A 138 7.94 -15.24 -13.97
N MET A 139 8.91 -16.04 -13.52
CA MET A 139 9.48 -15.94 -12.18
C MET A 139 10.28 -14.65 -11.99
N ALA A 140 11.04 -14.22 -13.00
CA ALA A 140 11.71 -12.92 -13.01
C ALA A 140 10.72 -11.74 -12.92
N GLY A 141 9.62 -11.81 -13.67
CA GLY A 141 8.56 -10.80 -13.61
C GLY A 141 7.90 -10.73 -12.22
N SER A 142 7.71 -11.88 -11.57
CA SER A 142 7.17 -11.94 -10.21
C SER A 142 8.10 -11.26 -9.20
N VAL A 143 9.41 -11.55 -9.27
CA VAL A 143 10.43 -10.90 -8.44
C VAL A 143 10.48 -9.40 -8.68
N TYR A 144 10.41 -8.95 -9.94
CA TYR A 144 10.37 -7.54 -10.28
C TYR A 144 9.21 -6.81 -9.61
N ILE A 145 7.99 -7.38 -9.67
CA ILE A 145 6.81 -6.81 -9.02
C ILE A 145 6.99 -6.73 -7.50
N TYR A 146 7.61 -7.74 -6.87
CA TYR A 146 7.88 -7.70 -5.43
C TYR A 146 8.87 -6.60 -5.05
N CYS A 147 9.95 -6.46 -5.79
CA CYS A 147 10.91 -5.39 -5.56
C CYS A 147 10.28 -4.02 -5.78
N TRP A 148 9.44 -3.87 -6.79
CA TRP A 148 8.69 -2.64 -7.05
C TRP A 148 7.76 -2.28 -5.91
N LEU A 149 6.94 -3.24 -5.45
CA LEU A 149 5.97 -3.01 -4.37
C LEU A 149 6.67 -2.72 -3.03
N GLY A 150 7.81 -3.37 -2.76
CA GLY A 150 8.65 -3.05 -1.61
C GLY A 150 9.22 -1.62 -1.68
N ASN A 151 9.65 -1.17 -2.87
CA ASN A 151 10.16 0.19 -3.06
C ASN A 151 9.06 1.25 -2.87
N GLU A 152 7.88 1.03 -3.47
CA GLU A 152 6.74 1.94 -3.33
C GLU A 152 6.29 2.10 -1.87
N LEU A 153 6.29 1.00 -1.11
CA LEU A 153 6.00 1.04 0.33
C LEU A 153 7.03 1.84 1.11
N SER A 154 8.31 1.65 0.82
CA SER A 154 9.38 2.38 1.50
C SER A 154 9.36 3.89 1.21
N GLU A 155 8.70 4.33 0.13
CA GLU A 155 8.56 5.75 -0.22
C GLU A 155 7.33 6.44 0.42
N GLN A 156 6.36 5.70 0.98
CA GLN A 156 5.12 6.24 1.58
C GLN A 156 5.20 6.53 3.10
#